data_AF-A0A6B0UW49-F1
#
_entry.id   AF-A0A6B0UW49-F1
#
_cell.length_a   1.000
_cell.length_b   1.000
_cell.length_c   1.000
_cell.angle_alpha   90.00
_cell.angle_beta   90.00
_cell.angle_gamma   90.00
#
_symmetry.space_group_name_H-M   'P 1'
#
loop_
_entity.id
_entity.type
_entity.pdbx_description
1 polymer ?
#
loop_
_entity_poly.entity_id
_entity_poly.type
_entity_poly.pdbx_seq_one_letter_code
_entity_poly.pdbx_strand_id
1 'polypeptide(L)'
;MVDVIRFVCFLVFSVVISALAVKAQRPTGDCQAQPQSQFIGDRSSCTFTRLVDRDPRRIPSEIPTVSCRCPDSLCSLQGDFRCREVTETFPVVYKRGLLPRYRSGTVNVTVACVCAVNRSIRAAGANYRIADAGKRGDKYQLLKELRHGWAAGQPLA
;
A
#
# COMPACT_ATOMS: atom_id res chain seq x y z
N MET A 1 -46.64 -52.34 -24.27
CA MET A 1 -46.31 -52.81 -22.91
C MET A 1 -45.05 -53.64 -23.04
N VAL A 2 -44.15 -53.60 -22.03
CA VAL A 2 -42.70 -53.89 -22.08
C VAL A 2 -41.96 -52.72 -22.76
N ASP A 3 -41.16 -51.87 -22.13
CA ASP A 3 -40.11 -52.05 -21.12
C ASP A 3 -40.11 -50.90 -20.09
N VAL A 4 -40.75 -51.13 -18.95
CA VAL A 4 -40.47 -50.42 -17.69
C VAL A 4 -39.66 -51.45 -16.92
N ILE A 5 -38.35 -51.25 -16.71
CA ILE A 5 -37.40 -51.99 -15.86
C ILE A 5 -36.04 -51.99 -16.59
N ARG A 6 -35.39 -50.84 -16.64
CA ARG A 6 -33.93 -50.79 -16.74
C ARG A 6 -33.45 -49.42 -16.31
N PHE A 7 -32.58 -49.43 -15.30
CA PHE A 7 -31.83 -48.30 -14.76
C PHE A 7 -32.49 -47.43 -13.67
N VAL A 8 -33.14 -48.10 -12.72
CA VAL A 8 -33.21 -47.67 -11.30
C VAL A 8 -31.83 -47.88 -10.62
N CYS A 9 -30.74 -47.41 -11.24
CA CYS A 9 -29.38 -47.70 -10.76
C CYS A 9 -28.38 -46.55 -10.94
N PHE A 10 -28.87 -45.30 -10.90
CA PHE A 10 -28.01 -44.12 -10.77
C PHE A 10 -28.56 -43.14 -9.72
N LEU A 11 -29.21 -43.68 -8.69
CA LEU A 11 -29.30 -42.99 -7.41
C LEU A 11 -28.01 -43.30 -6.64
N VAL A 12 -27.39 -42.25 -6.10
CA VAL A 12 -26.31 -42.25 -5.10
C VAL A 12 -24.85 -42.29 -5.64
N PHE A 13 -24.45 -41.24 -6.37
CA PHE A 13 -23.07 -40.69 -6.30
C PHE A 13 -23.18 -39.17 -6.49
N SER A 14 -23.28 -38.38 -5.41
CA SER A 14 -22.16 -37.88 -4.61
C SER A 14 -21.64 -36.53 -5.11
N VAL A 15 -21.50 -35.64 -4.13
CA VAL A 15 -20.73 -34.38 -4.10
C VAL A 15 -21.46 -33.13 -4.61
N VAL A 16 -22.16 -32.52 -3.65
CA VAL A 16 -22.35 -31.09 -3.52
C VAL A 16 -20.98 -30.39 -3.66
N ILE A 17 -20.69 -29.82 -4.82
CA ILE A 17 -19.58 -28.88 -4.94
C ILE A 17 -20.15 -27.49 -4.64
N SER A 18 -19.98 -27.10 -3.38
CA SER A 18 -20.11 -25.73 -2.92
C SER A 18 -19.09 -24.85 -3.64
N ALA A 19 -19.44 -24.34 -4.81
CA ALA A 19 -18.78 -23.16 -5.33
C ALA A 19 -19.40 -21.95 -4.63
N LEU A 20 -18.81 -21.56 -3.49
CA LEU A 20 -18.82 -20.18 -3.04
C LEU A 20 -18.14 -19.35 -4.14
N ALA A 21 -18.91 -19.02 -5.18
CA ALA A 21 -18.61 -17.91 -6.05
C ALA A 21 -18.82 -16.65 -5.20
N VAL A 22 -17.82 -16.34 -4.36
CA VAL A 22 -17.56 -14.96 -4.00
C VAL A 22 -17.34 -14.28 -5.36
N LYS A 23 -18.40 -13.67 -5.88
CA LYS A 23 -18.27 -12.64 -6.90
C LYS A 23 -17.42 -11.57 -6.24
N ALA A 24 -16.10 -11.70 -6.36
CA ALA A 24 -15.23 -10.54 -6.36
C ALA A 24 -15.79 -9.66 -7.46
N GLN A 25 -16.62 -8.70 -7.06
CA GLN A 25 -17.05 -7.62 -7.93
C GLN A 25 -15.75 -6.94 -8.34
N ARG A 26 -15.20 -7.34 -9.50
CA ARG A 26 -14.19 -6.56 -10.20
C ARG A 26 -14.77 -5.17 -10.29
N PRO A 27 -14.17 -4.16 -9.64
CA PRO A 27 -14.71 -2.83 -9.75
C PRO A 27 -14.65 -2.46 -11.22
N THR A 28 -15.81 -2.12 -11.77
CA THR A 28 -16.03 -1.58 -13.11
C THR A 28 -15.41 -0.19 -13.19
N GLY A 29 -14.09 -0.11 -13.06
CA GLY A 29 -13.31 1.11 -13.14
C GLY A 29 -12.14 0.88 -14.08
N ASP A 30 -11.95 1.82 -15.02
CA ASP A 30 -10.81 1.77 -15.92
C ASP A 30 -9.51 1.64 -15.12
N CYS A 31 -8.79 0.53 -15.37
CA CYS A 31 -7.46 0.29 -14.84
C CYS A 31 -6.40 1.14 -15.53
N GLN A 32 -6.75 1.74 -16.65
CA GLN A 32 -5.84 2.57 -17.42
C GLN A 32 -5.83 3.99 -16.84
N ALA A 33 -4.62 4.51 -16.64
CA ALA A 33 -4.45 5.90 -16.27
C ALA A 33 -5.08 6.79 -17.34
N GLN A 34 -5.80 7.82 -16.90
CA GLN A 34 -6.47 8.81 -17.75
C GLN A 34 -5.73 10.16 -17.59
N PRO A 35 -4.71 10.46 -18.42
CA PRO A 35 -3.83 11.62 -18.22
C PRO A 35 -4.57 12.97 -18.16
N GLN A 36 -5.69 13.06 -18.86
CA GLN A 36 -6.58 14.23 -18.92
C GLN A 36 -7.51 14.39 -17.70
N SER A 37 -7.60 13.40 -16.79
CA SER A 37 -8.50 13.53 -15.63
C SER A 37 -8.01 14.59 -14.65
N GLN A 38 -8.95 15.34 -14.06
CA GLN A 38 -8.66 16.31 -13.01
C GLN A 38 -8.30 15.62 -11.67
N PHE A 39 -8.72 14.37 -11.48
CA PHE A 39 -8.48 13.64 -10.26
C PHE A 39 -7.17 12.85 -10.32
N ILE A 40 -6.31 13.02 -9.31
CA ILE A 40 -5.02 12.32 -9.26
C ILE A 40 -5.17 10.78 -9.25
N GLY A 41 -6.26 10.26 -8.66
CA GLY A 41 -6.53 8.82 -8.59
C GLY A 41 -6.85 8.19 -9.94
N ASP A 42 -7.27 8.98 -10.93
CA ASP A 42 -7.47 8.49 -12.30
C ASP A 42 -6.19 8.62 -13.14
N ARG A 43 -5.32 9.58 -12.79
CA ARG A 43 -4.04 9.83 -13.49
C ARG A 43 -2.90 8.94 -13.02
N SER A 44 -3.02 8.29 -11.87
CA SER A 44 -1.97 7.43 -11.32
C SER A 44 -1.84 6.13 -12.11
N SER A 45 -0.61 5.62 -12.24
CA SER A 45 -0.35 4.32 -12.89
C SER A 45 -1.09 3.17 -12.18
N CYS A 46 -1.31 3.31 -10.88
CA CYS A 46 -2.23 2.48 -10.11
C CYS A 46 -3.44 3.33 -9.74
N THR A 47 -4.51 3.21 -10.53
CA THR A 47 -5.70 4.03 -10.32
C THR A 47 -6.42 3.67 -9.03
N PHE A 48 -6.99 4.67 -8.37
CA PHE A 48 -7.66 4.50 -7.08
C PHE A 48 -8.83 5.44 -6.91
N THR A 49 -9.75 5.04 -6.04
CA THR A 49 -10.88 5.86 -5.62
C THR A 49 -10.65 6.34 -4.19
N ARG A 50 -10.95 7.62 -3.94
CA ARG A 50 -10.95 8.18 -2.58
C ARG A 50 -12.28 7.85 -1.90
N LEU A 51 -12.19 7.42 -0.66
CA LEU A 51 -13.31 7.05 0.20
C LEU A 51 -13.12 7.74 1.55
N VAL A 52 -14.18 7.73 2.37
CA VAL A 52 -14.13 8.24 3.73
C VAL A 52 -14.72 7.19 4.66
N ASP A 53 -13.90 6.68 5.57
CA ASP A 53 -14.38 5.81 6.65
C ASP A 53 -15.02 6.67 7.74
N ARG A 54 -16.33 6.49 7.95
CA ARG A 54 -17.15 7.27 8.87
C ARG A 54 -17.56 6.43 10.07
N ASP A 55 -17.11 6.82 11.26
CA ASP A 55 -17.56 6.28 12.53
C ASP A 55 -17.88 7.45 13.50
N PRO A 56 -19.16 7.73 13.79
CA PRO A 56 -19.56 8.83 14.66
C PRO A 56 -19.10 8.67 16.12
N ARG A 57 -18.73 7.44 16.51
CA ARG A 57 -18.22 7.13 17.86
C ARG A 57 -16.69 7.24 17.93
N ARG A 58 -16.01 7.57 16.84
CA ARG A 58 -14.56 7.69 16.76
C ARG A 58 -14.12 9.15 16.62
N ILE A 59 -12.92 9.45 17.07
CA ILE A 59 -12.23 10.73 16.87
C ILE A 59 -10.89 10.41 16.18
N PRO A 60 -10.64 10.95 14.97
CA PRO A 60 -11.61 11.67 14.13
C PRO A 60 -12.75 10.75 13.65
N SER A 61 -13.93 11.33 13.45
CA SER A 61 -15.12 10.58 13.01
C SER A 61 -15.07 10.23 11.53
N GLU A 62 -14.29 10.97 10.76
CA GLU A 62 -14.07 10.75 9.34
C GLU A 62 -12.58 10.55 9.10
N ILE A 63 -12.21 9.44 8.46
CA ILE A 63 -10.83 9.14 8.09
C ILE A 63 -10.79 8.94 6.58
N PRO A 64 -10.07 9.80 5.83
CA PRO A 64 -9.88 9.60 4.40
C PRO A 64 -9.12 8.29 4.17
N THR A 65 -9.60 7.49 3.24
CA THR A 65 -8.95 6.24 2.82
C THR A 65 -9.01 6.15 1.30
N VAL A 66 -8.20 5.28 0.72
CA VAL A 66 -8.24 4.99 -0.72
C VAL A 66 -8.47 3.50 -0.95
N SER A 67 -9.04 3.16 -2.09
CA SER A 67 -9.13 1.77 -2.55
C SER A 67 -8.58 1.68 -3.96
N CYS A 68 -7.68 0.73 -4.20
CA CYS A 68 -7.14 0.53 -5.54
C CYS A 68 -8.25 -0.04 -6.43
N ARG A 69 -8.41 0.54 -7.63
CA ARG A 69 -9.36 -0.01 -8.60
C ARG A 69 -8.85 -1.35 -9.14
N CYS A 70 -7.55 -1.46 -9.35
CA CYS A 70 -6.95 -2.63 -9.98
C CYS A 70 -5.84 -3.19 -9.09
N PRO A 71 -6.19 -3.84 -7.98
CA PRO A 71 -5.20 -4.52 -7.16
C PRO A 71 -4.52 -5.61 -7.97
N ASP A 72 -3.23 -5.84 -7.74
CA ASP A 72 -2.43 -6.87 -8.39
C ASP A 72 -2.22 -6.75 -9.91
N SER A 73 -2.77 -5.72 -10.56
CA SER A 73 -2.53 -5.49 -12.00
C SER A 73 -1.09 -5.06 -12.26
N LEU A 74 -0.52 -5.53 -13.36
CA LEU A 74 0.79 -5.07 -13.83
C LEU A 74 0.73 -3.58 -14.19
N CYS A 75 1.69 -2.83 -13.67
CA CYS A 75 1.77 -1.37 -13.84
C CYS A 75 3.08 -0.89 -14.48
N SER A 76 4.03 -1.80 -14.72
CA SER A 76 5.25 -1.55 -15.48
C SER A 76 5.63 -2.77 -16.30
N LEU A 77 6.25 -2.53 -17.46
CA LEU A 77 6.83 -3.59 -18.30
C LEU A 77 8.28 -3.93 -17.89
N GLN A 78 8.88 -3.18 -16.96
CA GLN A 78 10.26 -3.34 -16.53
C GLN A 78 10.46 -4.45 -15.48
N GLY A 79 9.42 -5.23 -15.17
CA GLY A 79 9.44 -6.33 -14.21
C GLY A 79 8.03 -6.66 -13.70
N ASP A 80 7.93 -7.51 -12.68
CA ASP A 80 6.64 -7.88 -12.05
C ASP A 80 6.17 -6.80 -11.04
N PHE A 81 6.14 -5.54 -11.48
CA PHE A 81 5.60 -4.44 -10.69
C PHE A 81 4.08 -4.46 -10.76
N ARG A 82 3.44 -4.54 -9.60
CA ARG A 82 1.99 -4.63 -9.48
C ARG A 82 1.45 -3.53 -8.60
N CYS A 83 0.18 -3.19 -8.83
CA CYS A 83 -0.51 -2.25 -7.98
C CYS A 83 -0.80 -2.85 -6.60
N ARG A 84 -0.38 -2.12 -5.57
CA ARG A 84 -0.45 -2.51 -4.16
C ARG A 84 -1.07 -1.41 -3.33
N GLU A 85 -1.92 -1.80 -2.40
CA GLU A 85 -2.39 -0.94 -1.33
C GLU A 85 -1.28 -0.74 -0.31
N VAL A 86 -1.07 0.51 0.08
CA VAL A 86 -0.21 0.88 1.21
C VAL A 86 -1.12 1.17 2.39
N THR A 87 -1.01 0.33 3.42
CA THR A 87 -1.82 0.45 4.63
C THR A 87 -0.96 0.96 5.77
N GLU A 88 -1.46 1.97 6.47
CA GLU A 88 -0.83 2.56 7.66
C GLU A 88 -1.73 2.39 8.87
N THR A 89 -1.11 2.29 10.05
CA THR A 89 -1.86 2.24 11.32
C THR A 89 -2.10 3.65 11.82
N PHE A 90 -3.37 4.05 11.86
CA PHE A 90 -3.78 5.38 12.30
C PHE A 90 -4.32 5.36 13.74
N PRO A 91 -3.80 6.20 14.65
CA PRO A 91 -4.27 6.26 16.03
C PRO A 91 -5.62 6.96 16.13
N VAL A 92 -6.53 6.42 16.93
CA VAL A 92 -7.89 6.94 17.10
C VAL A 92 -8.36 6.86 18.55
N VAL A 93 -9.41 7.60 18.85
CA VAL A 93 -10.09 7.53 20.15
C VAL A 93 -11.55 7.17 19.96
N TYR A 94 -12.04 6.18 20.70
CA TYR A 94 -13.44 5.76 20.70
C TYR A 94 -14.19 6.32 21.91
N LYS A 95 -15.38 6.88 21.66
CA LYS A 95 -16.36 7.30 22.66
C LYS A 95 -17.15 6.08 23.13
N ARG A 96 -17.20 5.83 24.44
CA ARG A 96 -18.00 4.75 25.05
C ARG A 96 -19.24 5.30 25.74
N GLY A 97 -20.40 5.07 25.13
CA GLY A 97 -21.70 5.45 25.69
C GLY A 97 -21.96 6.97 25.64
N LEU A 98 -22.94 7.41 26.43
CA LEU A 98 -23.36 8.83 26.52
C LEU A 98 -22.47 9.66 27.47
N LEU A 99 -21.69 9.01 28.33
CA LEU A 99 -20.76 9.67 29.26
C LEU A 99 -19.39 9.87 28.58
N PRO A 100 -18.57 10.85 29.02
CA PRO A 100 -17.27 11.17 28.42
C PRO A 100 -16.20 10.13 28.78
N ARG A 101 -16.41 8.87 28.38
CA ARG A 101 -15.45 7.78 28.50
C ARG A 101 -14.77 7.56 27.16
N TYR A 102 -13.46 7.74 27.14
CA TYR A 102 -12.63 7.61 25.95
C TYR A 102 -11.76 6.37 26.03
N ARG A 103 -11.56 5.69 24.90
CA ARG A 103 -10.65 4.55 24.78
C ARG A 103 -9.75 4.75 23.56
N SER A 104 -8.44 4.75 23.76
CA SER A 104 -7.47 4.75 22.66
C SER A 104 -7.56 3.44 21.86
N GLY A 105 -7.38 3.56 20.55
CA GLY A 105 -7.33 2.44 19.63
C GLY A 105 -6.55 2.80 18.38
N THR A 106 -6.52 1.86 17.43
CA THR A 106 -5.89 2.03 16.13
C THR A 106 -6.81 1.49 15.04
N VAL A 107 -6.71 2.05 13.85
CA VAL A 107 -7.38 1.56 12.65
C VAL A 107 -6.37 1.46 11.51
N ASN A 108 -6.52 0.45 10.66
CA ASN A 108 -5.71 0.30 9.47
C ASN A 108 -6.36 1.10 8.33
N VAL A 109 -5.60 2.03 7.76
CA VAL A 109 -6.08 2.94 6.72
C VAL A 109 -5.23 2.72 5.49
N THR A 110 -5.87 2.46 4.36
CA THR A 110 -5.17 2.44 3.07
C THR A 110 -4.95 3.89 2.64
N VAL A 111 -3.69 4.31 2.60
CA VAL A 111 -3.30 5.70 2.33
C VAL A 111 -2.95 5.95 0.87
N ALA A 112 -2.54 4.90 0.14
CA ALA A 112 -2.11 5.01 -1.24
C ALA A 112 -2.23 3.70 -2.01
N CYS A 113 -2.21 3.82 -3.33
CA CYS A 113 -2.01 2.75 -4.28
C CYS A 113 -0.70 2.99 -5.03
N VAL A 114 0.23 2.04 -4.96
CA VAL A 114 1.58 2.18 -5.52
C VAL A 114 1.91 1.05 -6.48
N CYS A 115 2.75 1.35 -7.47
CA CYS A 115 3.31 0.36 -8.37
C CYS A 115 4.60 -0.19 -7.75
N ALA A 116 4.55 -1.41 -7.22
CA ALA A 116 5.67 -1.99 -6.49
C ALA A 116 5.81 -3.50 -6.72
N VAL A 117 7.02 -4.01 -6.51
CA VAL A 117 7.30 -5.44 -6.43
C VAL A 117 7.07 -5.94 -4.99
N ASN A 118 6.66 -7.19 -4.82
CA ASN A 118 6.37 -7.77 -3.49
C ASN A 118 7.59 -7.85 -2.56
N ARG A 119 8.80 -7.82 -3.12
CA ARG A 119 10.06 -7.91 -2.37
C ARG A 119 11.03 -6.92 -2.97
N SER A 120 11.70 -6.15 -2.11
CA SER A 120 12.85 -5.37 -2.56
C SER A 120 13.94 -6.31 -3.06
N ILE A 121 14.58 -5.93 -4.16
CA ILE A 121 15.88 -6.48 -4.49
C ILE A 121 16.82 -5.95 -3.40
N ARG A 122 17.53 -6.83 -2.69
CA ARG A 122 18.51 -6.43 -1.67
C ARG A 122 19.38 -5.30 -2.22
N ALA A 123 19.47 -4.18 -1.50
CA ALA A 123 20.46 -3.17 -1.82
C ALA A 123 21.85 -3.83 -1.70
N ALA A 124 22.67 -3.72 -2.76
CA ALA A 124 24.03 -4.27 -2.77
C ALA A 124 25.01 -3.53 -1.83
N GLY A 125 24.51 -2.62 -0.99
CA GLY A 125 25.26 -1.93 0.05
C GLY A 125 24.51 -2.01 1.38
N ALA A 126 25.16 -2.60 2.38
CA ALA A 126 24.63 -2.69 3.73
C ALA A 126 24.39 -1.30 4.35
N ASN A 127 23.18 -1.10 4.87
CA ASN A 127 22.82 -0.32 6.06
C ASN A 127 23.69 0.90 6.42
N TYR A 128 23.50 2.04 5.75
CA TYR A 128 23.69 3.33 6.42
C TYR A 128 22.33 3.97 6.61
N ARG A 129 21.87 4.07 7.87
CA ARG A 129 20.76 4.98 8.17
C ARG A 129 21.36 6.38 8.25
N ILE A 130 20.70 7.37 7.64
CA ILE A 130 21.11 8.78 7.80
C ILE A 130 21.08 9.21 9.28
N ALA A 131 20.28 8.53 10.12
CA ALA A 131 20.28 8.69 11.57
C ALA A 131 21.59 8.23 12.26
N ASP A 132 22.37 7.34 11.65
CA ASP A 132 23.67 6.88 12.19
C ASP A 132 24.83 7.82 11.81
N ALA A 133 24.56 8.86 10.99
CA ALA A 133 25.57 9.83 10.54
C ALA A 133 26.01 10.83 11.62
N GLY A 134 25.41 10.79 12.82
CA GLY A 134 25.72 11.68 13.94
C GLY A 134 27.12 11.52 14.56
N LYS A 135 27.91 10.52 14.14
CA LYS A 135 29.29 10.30 14.64
C LYS A 135 30.38 10.36 13.56
N ARG A 136 30.07 10.83 12.35
CA ARG A 136 31.05 10.95 11.24
C ARG A 136 31.17 12.36 10.67
N GLY A 137 30.74 13.38 11.43
CA GLY A 137 30.93 14.79 11.10
C GLY A 137 32.39 15.23 11.14
N ASP A 138 33.21 14.66 12.03
CA ASP A 138 34.57 15.15 12.28
C ASP A 138 35.53 14.97 11.10
N LYS A 139 35.37 13.90 10.30
CA LYS A 139 36.29 13.62 9.19
C LYS A 139 36.01 14.48 7.95
N TYR A 140 34.76 14.85 7.72
CA TYR A 140 34.39 15.75 6.63
C TYR A 140 34.71 17.22 6.97
N GLN A 141 34.64 17.60 8.25
CA GLN A 141 35.03 18.94 8.69
C GLN A 141 36.55 19.12 8.60
N LEU A 142 37.34 18.13 9.03
CA LEU A 142 38.80 18.15 8.90
C LEU A 142 39.27 18.23 7.42
N LEU A 143 38.60 17.50 6.51
CA LEU A 143 38.88 17.55 5.07
C LEU A 143 38.45 18.86 4.41
N LYS A 144 37.47 19.57 4.98
CA LYS A 144 37.04 20.90 4.50
C LYS A 144 37.99 22.00 4.99
N GLU A 145 38.49 21.91 6.21
CA GLU A 145 39.52 22.83 6.75
C GLU A 145 40.87 22.67 6.04
N LEU A 146 41.32 21.43 5.78
CA LEU A 146 42.55 21.18 5.01
C LEU A 146 42.48 21.71 3.57
N ARG A 147 41.28 21.78 2.97
CA ARG A 147 41.08 22.29 1.61
C ARG A 147 40.98 23.82 1.55
N HIS A 148 40.60 24.47 2.65
CA HIS A 148 40.59 25.93 2.77
C HIS A 148 41.91 26.51 3.30
N GLY A 149 42.75 25.70 3.96
CA GLY A 149 44.07 26.13 4.47
C GLY A 149 45.18 26.27 3.43
N TRP A 150 44.99 25.80 2.19
CA TRP A 150 46.00 25.88 1.13
C TRP A 150 45.88 27.12 0.23
N ALA A 151 44.95 28.04 0.51
CA ALA A 151 44.76 29.27 -0.26
C ALA A 151 45.52 30.50 0.30
N ALA A 152 46.28 30.35 1.39
CA ALA A 152 47.12 31.42 1.93
C ALA A 152 48.59 31.09 1.70
N GLY A 153 49.04 31.24 0.46
CA GLY A 153 50.46 31.28 0.16
C GLY A 153 51.09 32.54 0.74
N GLN A 154 52.08 32.38 1.59
CA GLN A 154 53.18 33.35 1.72
C GLN A 154 54.50 32.58 1.78
N PRO A 155 55.38 32.71 0.78
CA PRO A 155 56.78 32.35 0.94
C PRO A 155 57.46 33.45 1.77
N LEU A 156 58.17 33.05 2.83
CA LEU A 156 59.17 33.90 3.47
C LEU A 156 60.54 33.56 2.88
N ALA A 157 61.03 34.44 2.02
CA ALA A 157 62.43 34.82 1.89
C ALA A 157 62.47 36.31 1.58
#